data_AF-A0A7C4MKI5-F1
#
_entry.id   AF-A0A7C4MKI5-F1
#
_cell.length_a   1.000
_cell.length_b   1.000
_cell.length_c   1.000
_cell.angle_alpha   90.00
_cell.angle_beta   90.00
_cell.angle_gamma   90.00
#
_symmetry.space_group_name_H-M   'P 1'
#
loop_
_entity.id
_entity.type
_entity.pdbx_description
1 polymer ?
#
loop_
_entity_poly.entity_id
_entity_poly.type
_entity_poly.pdbx_seq_one_letter_code
_entity_poly.pdbx_strand_id
1 'polypeptide(L)'
;MENKNLEMMFEFSLFALFIIMFPFVRKDILVFAFYVIIYFYILRFKRKSIKYLGLSTIIAITWVYIAKDYYIYTPDMVKLFELDVYPMLAWALGLLALRELYDYIKPKNNFNAIIILTVSYIILLISLETISYHFLGFKNSGFKTYPGLPICDCIHVPLFMQIYYLTIGPIYYMLTILLDKFIKKE
;
A
#
# COMPACT_ATOMS: atom_id res chain seq x y z
N MET A 1 -16.96 -24.86 -7.31
CA MET A 1 -15.74 -24.99 -6.47
C MET A 1 -14.46 -24.84 -7.28
N GLU A 2 -14.40 -25.40 -8.50
CA GLU A 2 -13.21 -25.37 -9.39
C GLU A 2 -12.64 -23.96 -9.66
N ASN A 3 -13.50 -22.96 -9.89
CA ASN A 3 -13.05 -21.59 -10.21
C ASN A 3 -12.31 -20.89 -9.05
N LYS A 4 -12.66 -21.20 -7.79
CA LYS A 4 -12.04 -20.55 -6.62
C LYS A 4 -10.59 -21.00 -6.39
N ASN A 5 -10.31 -22.29 -6.65
CA ASN A 5 -8.96 -22.81 -6.53
C ASN A 5 -8.05 -22.23 -7.62
N LEU A 6 -8.57 -22.09 -8.85
CA LEU A 6 -7.84 -21.45 -9.95
C LEU A 6 -7.53 -19.99 -9.65
N GLU A 7 -8.49 -19.22 -9.12
CA GLU A 7 -8.27 -17.83 -8.71
C GLU A 7 -7.17 -17.71 -7.63
N MET A 8 -7.22 -18.56 -6.61
CA MET A 8 -6.23 -18.57 -5.53
C MET A 8 -4.83 -18.96 -6.03
N MET A 9 -4.74 -19.95 -6.91
CA MET A 9 -3.48 -20.32 -7.55
C MET A 9 -2.92 -19.16 -8.37
N PHE A 10 -3.77 -18.48 -9.14
CA PHE A 10 -3.36 -17.31 -9.92
C PHE A 10 -2.85 -16.17 -9.03
N GLU A 11 -3.57 -15.83 -7.95
CA GLU A 11 -3.13 -14.81 -6.98
C GLU A 11 -1.77 -15.15 -6.37
N PHE A 12 -1.59 -16.41 -5.94
CA PHE A 12 -0.34 -16.88 -5.37
C PHE A 12 0.81 -16.84 -6.38
N SER A 13 0.57 -17.30 -7.61
CA SER A 13 1.55 -17.24 -8.69
C SER A 13 1.93 -15.79 -9.03
N LEU A 14 0.96 -14.88 -9.07
CA LEU A 14 1.20 -13.46 -9.34
C LEU A 14 2.03 -12.81 -8.22
N PHE A 15 1.72 -13.10 -6.96
CA PHE A 15 2.48 -12.59 -5.82
C PHE A 15 3.89 -13.18 -5.76
N ALA A 16 4.06 -14.48 -6.00
CA ALA A 16 5.36 -15.14 -6.07
C ALA A 16 6.22 -14.54 -7.20
N LEU A 17 5.62 -14.33 -8.38
CA LEU A 17 6.29 -13.69 -9.51
C LEU A 17 6.74 -12.27 -9.15
N PHE A 18 5.90 -11.48 -8.48
CA PHE A 18 6.27 -10.15 -8.01
C PHE A 18 7.52 -10.18 -7.12
N ILE A 19 7.55 -11.08 -6.12
CA ILE A 19 8.70 -11.25 -5.22
C ILE A 19 9.96 -11.66 -6.00
N ILE A 20 9.84 -12.64 -6.90
CA ILE A 20 10.97 -13.14 -7.69
C ILE A 20 11.54 -12.05 -8.60
N MET A 21 10.70 -11.23 -9.22
CA MET A 21 11.12 -10.16 -10.13
C MET A 21 11.65 -8.92 -9.41
N PHE A 22 11.32 -8.75 -8.12
CA PHE A 22 11.68 -7.58 -7.33
C PHE A 22 13.17 -7.19 -7.35
N PRO A 23 14.14 -8.11 -7.21
CA PRO A 23 15.56 -7.77 -7.31
C PRO A 23 16.03 -7.48 -8.75
N PHE A 24 15.36 -8.02 -9.77
CA PHE A 24 15.84 -7.98 -11.16
C PHE A 24 15.25 -6.83 -12.00
N VAL A 25 14.06 -6.34 -11.62
CA VAL A 25 13.35 -5.29 -12.36
C VAL A 25 13.46 -3.96 -11.63
N ARG A 26 13.45 -2.86 -12.39
CA ARG A 26 13.25 -1.54 -11.82
C ARG A 26 11.91 -1.48 -11.07
N LYS A 27 11.92 -0.97 -9.85
CA LYS A 27 10.83 -1.18 -8.89
C LYS A 27 9.60 -0.35 -9.20
N ASP A 28 9.79 0.85 -9.73
CA ASP A 28 8.73 1.67 -10.30
C ASP A 28 7.99 0.95 -11.44
N ILE A 29 8.73 0.35 -12.39
CA ILE A 29 8.16 -0.42 -13.50
C ILE A 29 7.43 -1.66 -12.99
N LEU A 30 8.05 -2.40 -12.05
CA LEU A 30 7.46 -3.61 -11.49
C LEU A 30 6.15 -3.32 -10.74
N VAL A 31 6.14 -2.30 -9.87
CA VAL A 31 4.95 -1.88 -9.13
C VAL A 31 3.86 -1.36 -10.07
N PHE A 32 4.23 -0.60 -11.11
CA PHE A 32 3.29 -0.16 -12.14
C PHE A 32 2.64 -1.35 -12.87
N ALA A 33 3.45 -2.28 -13.37
CA ALA A 33 2.96 -3.47 -14.05
C ALA A 33 2.06 -4.30 -13.14
N PHE A 34 2.46 -4.49 -11.87
CA PHE A 34 1.67 -5.21 -10.88
C PHE A 34 0.33 -4.52 -10.61
N TYR A 35 0.32 -3.20 -10.46
CA TYR A 35 -0.91 -2.42 -10.30
C TYR A 35 -1.87 -2.62 -11.47
N VAL A 36 -1.37 -2.53 -12.71
CA VAL A 36 -2.17 -2.74 -13.93
C VAL A 36 -2.73 -4.16 -13.99
N ILE A 37 -1.93 -5.18 -13.68
CA ILE A 37 -2.38 -6.57 -13.66
C ILE A 37 -3.47 -6.77 -12.60
N ILE A 38 -3.28 -6.26 -11.38
CA ILE A 38 -4.27 -6.34 -10.29
C ILE A 38 -5.57 -5.63 -10.69
N TYR A 39 -5.49 -4.47 -11.33
CA TYR A 39 -6.66 -3.74 -11.83
C TYR A 39 -7.46 -4.60 -12.83
N PHE A 40 -6.80 -5.12 -13.87
CA PHE A 40 -7.47 -5.96 -14.87
C PHE A 40 -7.99 -7.28 -14.27
N TYR A 41 -7.26 -7.88 -13.34
CA TYR A 41 -7.70 -9.05 -12.59
C TYR A 41 -9.01 -8.77 -11.83
N ILE A 42 -9.05 -7.69 -11.04
CA ILE A 42 -10.24 -7.29 -10.28
C ILE A 42 -11.45 -7.06 -11.21
N LEU A 43 -11.25 -6.39 -12.36
CA LEU A 43 -12.32 -6.18 -13.35
C LEU A 43 -12.79 -7.49 -13.97
N ARG A 44 -11.86 -8.36 -14.41
CA ARG A 44 -12.16 -9.62 -15.08
C ARG A 44 -13.00 -10.57 -14.21
N PHE A 45 -12.74 -10.57 -12.91
CA PHE A 45 -13.46 -11.38 -11.92
C PHE A 45 -14.58 -10.60 -11.20
N LYS A 46 -14.89 -9.37 -11.65
CA LYS A 46 -15.96 -8.51 -11.11
C LYS A 46 -15.90 -8.38 -9.58
N ARG A 47 -14.69 -8.27 -9.03
CA ARG A 47 -14.49 -8.27 -7.59
C ARG A 47 -14.97 -6.95 -6.99
N LYS A 48 -15.60 -7.05 -5.81
CA LYS A 48 -16.02 -5.88 -5.03
C LYS A 48 -14.85 -4.98 -4.65
N SER A 49 -13.62 -5.51 -4.68
CA SER A 49 -12.37 -4.82 -4.39
C SER A 49 -12.06 -3.64 -5.32
N ILE A 50 -12.73 -3.51 -6.48
CA ILE A 50 -12.49 -2.39 -7.40
C ILE A 50 -12.74 -1.02 -6.74
N LYS A 51 -13.76 -0.90 -5.90
CA LYS A 51 -14.08 0.35 -5.20
C LYS A 51 -13.04 0.68 -4.13
N TYR A 52 -12.44 -0.34 -3.50
CA TYR A 52 -11.37 -0.16 -2.52
C TYR A 52 -10.06 0.22 -3.18
N LEU A 53 -9.74 -0.40 -4.33
CA LEU A 53 -8.61 0.02 -5.16
C LEU A 53 -8.77 1.48 -5.63
N GLY A 54 -9.97 1.88 -6.05
CA GLY A 54 -10.25 3.28 -6.39
C GLY A 54 -10.02 4.22 -5.21
N LEU A 55 -10.55 3.89 -4.04
CA LEU A 55 -10.36 4.68 -2.82
C LEU A 55 -8.89 4.76 -2.39
N SER A 56 -8.15 3.64 -2.37
CA SER A 56 -6.74 3.64 -2.00
C SER A 56 -5.89 4.43 -2.99
N THR A 57 -6.23 4.40 -4.28
CA THR A 57 -5.56 5.18 -5.32
C THR A 57 -5.78 6.68 -5.14
N ILE A 58 -7.01 7.11 -4.84
CA ILE A 58 -7.31 8.53 -4.56
C ILE A 58 -6.50 9.01 -3.34
N ILE A 59 -6.47 8.21 -2.27
CA ILE A 59 -5.70 8.51 -1.06
C ILE A 59 -4.20 8.62 -1.39
N ALA A 60 -3.66 7.65 -2.12
CA ALA A 60 -2.25 7.64 -2.48
C ALA A 60 -1.84 8.81 -3.38
N ILE A 61 -2.67 9.16 -4.38
CA ILE A 61 -2.45 10.36 -5.21
C ILE A 61 -2.46 11.62 -4.34
N THR A 62 -3.47 11.77 -3.49
CA THR A 62 -3.60 12.95 -2.61
C THR A 62 -2.39 13.08 -1.70
N TRP A 63 -1.94 11.95 -1.15
CA TRP A 63 -0.77 11.90 -0.30
C TRP A 63 0.51 12.28 -1.00
N VAL A 64 0.81 11.63 -2.12
CA VAL A 64 2.03 11.90 -2.88
C VAL A 64 2.03 13.34 -3.40
N TYR A 65 0.86 13.90 -3.73
CA TYR A 65 0.74 15.31 -4.07
C TYR A 65 1.12 16.24 -2.92
N ILE A 66 0.60 16.00 -1.70
CA ILE A 66 0.94 16.79 -0.50
C ILE A 66 2.42 16.64 -0.13
N ALA A 67 2.98 15.45 -0.31
CA ALA A 67 4.33 15.09 0.11
C ALA A 67 5.38 15.19 -1.01
N LYS A 68 5.04 15.75 -2.18
CA LYS A 68 5.90 15.72 -3.39
C LYS A 68 7.29 16.32 -3.18
N ASP A 69 7.41 17.33 -2.33
CA ASP A 69 8.69 18.01 -2.05
C ASP A 69 9.58 17.22 -1.07
N TYR A 70 9.01 16.19 -0.43
CA TYR A 70 9.69 15.34 0.55
C TYR A 70 9.92 13.92 0.04
N TYR A 71 9.08 13.41 -0.87
CA TYR A 71 9.30 12.14 -1.56
C TYR A 71 10.14 12.36 -2.80
N ILE A 72 11.46 12.40 -2.61
CA ILE A 72 12.38 12.41 -3.74
C ILE A 72 13.08 11.05 -3.70
N TYR A 73 12.57 10.10 -4.47
CA TYR A 73 13.27 8.83 -4.68
C TYR A 73 14.40 9.00 -5.70
N THR A 74 14.98 7.89 -6.17
CA THR A 74 16.09 7.95 -7.11
C THR A 74 15.69 8.75 -8.36
N PRO A 75 16.57 9.64 -8.90
CA PRO A 75 16.20 10.57 -9.98
C PRO A 75 15.68 9.90 -11.26
N ASP A 76 15.95 8.61 -11.43
CA ASP A 76 15.57 7.80 -12.59
C ASP A 76 14.16 7.20 -12.50
N MET A 77 13.46 7.35 -11.37
CA MET A 77 12.10 6.80 -11.22
C MET A 77 11.10 7.49 -12.16
N VAL A 78 10.13 6.71 -12.66
CA VAL A 78 9.04 7.23 -13.48
C VAL A 78 8.21 8.24 -12.70
N LYS A 79 7.98 9.41 -13.30
CA LYS A 79 7.11 10.47 -12.77
C LYS A 79 5.89 10.68 -13.66
N LEU A 80 4.76 11.04 -13.05
CA LEU A 80 3.55 11.47 -13.73
C LEU A 80 3.10 12.81 -13.13
N PHE A 81 3.07 13.88 -13.93
CA PHE A 81 2.81 15.25 -13.45
C PHE A 81 3.68 15.63 -12.23
N GLU A 82 4.99 15.35 -12.31
CA GLU A 82 5.99 15.55 -11.22
C GLU A 82 5.85 14.63 -10.00
N LEU A 83 4.83 13.79 -9.94
CA LEU A 83 4.63 12.84 -8.84
C LEU A 83 5.37 11.52 -9.13
N ASP A 84 6.16 11.05 -8.17
CA ASP A 84 6.81 9.74 -8.29
C ASP A 84 5.75 8.63 -8.34
N VAL A 85 5.76 7.84 -9.42
CA VAL A 85 4.77 6.78 -9.66
C VAL A 85 4.94 5.63 -8.67
N TYR A 86 6.18 5.34 -8.27
CA TYR A 86 6.47 4.26 -7.32
C TYR A 86 5.73 4.40 -5.98
N PRO A 87 5.96 5.45 -5.16
CA PRO A 87 5.27 5.58 -3.88
C PRO A 87 3.76 5.69 -4.06
N MET A 88 3.27 6.34 -5.13
CA MET A 88 1.85 6.47 -5.41
C MET A 88 1.17 5.10 -5.57
N LEU A 89 1.74 4.22 -6.40
CA LEU A 89 1.15 2.91 -6.65
C LEU A 89 1.44 1.91 -5.53
N ALA A 90 2.60 2.00 -4.88
CA ALA A 90 2.93 1.19 -3.72
C ALA A 90 1.98 1.45 -2.55
N TRP A 91 1.66 2.72 -2.27
CA TRP A 91 0.65 3.09 -1.27
C TRP A 91 -0.73 2.55 -1.63
N ALA A 92 -1.17 2.72 -2.88
CA ALA A 92 -2.47 2.23 -3.32
C ALA A 92 -2.62 0.71 -3.16
N LEU A 93 -1.58 -0.06 -3.54
CA LEU A 93 -1.54 -1.52 -3.42
C LEU A 93 -1.42 -1.98 -1.97
N GLY A 94 -0.57 -1.35 -1.16
CA GLY A 94 -0.39 -1.69 0.25
C GLY A 94 -1.67 -1.50 1.05
N LEU A 95 -2.38 -0.39 0.81
CA LEU A 95 -3.69 -0.15 1.41
C LEU A 95 -4.72 -1.18 0.93
N LEU A 96 -4.79 -1.46 -0.38
CA LEU A 96 -5.70 -2.52 -0.89
C LEU A 96 -5.41 -3.86 -0.21
N ALA A 97 -4.14 -4.28 -0.15
CA ALA A 97 -3.73 -5.53 0.49
C ALA A 97 -4.12 -5.58 1.97
N LEU A 98 -3.98 -4.46 2.69
CA LEU A 98 -4.43 -4.35 4.08
C LEU A 98 -5.95 -4.57 4.21
N ARG A 99 -6.75 -4.05 3.28
CA ARG A 99 -8.21 -4.28 3.28
C ARG A 99 -8.57 -5.73 2.97
N GLU A 100 -7.89 -6.36 2.02
CA GLU A 100 -8.12 -7.78 1.71
C GLU A 100 -7.73 -8.68 2.89
N LEU A 101 -6.61 -8.37 3.57
CA LEU A 101 -6.20 -9.06 4.79
C LEU A 101 -7.25 -8.91 5.90
N TYR A 102 -7.83 -7.73 6.05
CA TYR A 102 -8.92 -7.51 6.98
C TYR A 102 -10.14 -8.40 6.67
N ASP A 103 -10.60 -8.38 5.41
CA ASP A 103 -11.77 -9.15 4.99
C ASP A 103 -11.52 -10.66 5.11
N TYR A 104 -10.26 -11.11 5.08
CA TYR A 104 -9.85 -12.49 5.38
C TYR A 104 -9.94 -12.83 6.88
N ILE A 105 -9.42 -11.97 7.77
CA ILE A 105 -9.40 -12.22 9.22
C ILE A 105 -10.81 -12.22 9.82
N LYS A 106 -11.76 -11.46 9.25
CA LYS A 106 -13.16 -11.34 9.70
C LYS A 106 -13.33 -11.21 11.23
N PRO A 107 -12.80 -10.16 11.86
CA PRO A 107 -12.94 -10.01 13.30
C PRO A 107 -14.42 -9.91 13.67
N LYS A 108 -14.84 -10.63 14.71
CA LYS A 108 -16.26 -10.69 15.13
C LYS A 108 -16.79 -9.35 15.68
N ASN A 109 -15.92 -8.48 16.18
CA ASN A 109 -16.26 -7.18 16.74
C ASN A 109 -15.49 -6.07 16.00
N ASN A 110 -16.23 -5.06 15.51
CA ASN A 110 -15.68 -3.93 14.74
C ASN A 110 -14.67 -3.10 15.53
N PHE A 111 -14.78 -2.97 16.86
CA PHE A 111 -13.81 -2.19 17.63
C PHE A 111 -12.48 -2.93 17.78
N ASN A 112 -12.54 -4.20 18.17
CA ASN A 112 -11.35 -5.06 18.26
C ASN A 112 -10.70 -5.24 16.88
N ALA A 113 -11.51 -5.27 15.80
CA ALA A 113 -11.01 -5.25 14.43
C ALA A 113 -10.07 -4.07 14.19
N ILE A 114 -10.51 -2.85 14.48
CA ILE A 114 -9.73 -1.63 14.25
C ILE A 114 -8.41 -1.68 15.03
N ILE A 115 -8.44 -2.10 16.30
CA ILE A 115 -7.23 -2.20 17.12
C ILE A 115 -6.26 -3.22 16.53
N ILE A 116 -6.72 -4.45 16.28
CA ILE A 116 -5.88 -5.52 15.74
C ILE A 116 -5.28 -5.09 14.40
N LEU A 117 -6.09 -4.52 13.52
CA LEU A 117 -5.63 -4.04 12.22
C LEU A 117 -4.63 -2.90 12.32
N THR A 118 -4.85 -1.96 13.23
CA THR A 118 -3.94 -0.83 13.45
C THR A 118 -2.58 -1.35 13.90
N VAL A 119 -2.56 -2.27 14.88
CA VAL A 119 -1.33 -2.88 15.37
C VAL A 119 -0.65 -3.70 14.27
N SER A 120 -1.39 -4.56 13.56
CA SER A 120 -0.86 -5.36 12.45
C SER A 120 -0.30 -4.48 11.33
N TYR A 121 -1.01 -3.41 10.97
CA TYR A 121 -0.57 -2.44 9.98
C TYR A 121 0.74 -1.77 10.40
N ILE A 122 0.82 -1.25 11.63
CA ILE A 122 2.03 -0.59 12.13
C ILE A 122 3.22 -1.56 12.14
N ILE A 123 3.02 -2.79 12.61
CA ILE A 123 4.07 -3.82 12.61
C ILE A 123 4.54 -4.12 11.17
N LEU A 124 3.60 -4.35 10.25
CA LEU A 124 3.93 -4.63 8.85
C LEU A 124 4.64 -3.44 8.19
N LEU A 125 4.14 -2.23 8.41
CA LEU A 125 4.73 -1.01 7.88
C LEU A 125 6.16 -0.83 8.38
N ILE A 126 6.39 -0.87 9.68
CA ILE A 126 7.73 -0.73 10.27
C ILE A 126 8.65 -1.85 9.76
N SER A 127 8.16 -3.09 9.66
CA SER A 127 8.95 -4.21 9.16
C SER A 127 9.37 -4.00 7.70
N LEU A 128 8.42 -3.61 6.83
CA LEU A 128 8.68 -3.36 5.41
C LEU A 128 9.61 -2.16 5.21
N GLU A 129 9.43 -1.08 5.97
CA GLU A 129 10.30 0.10 5.93
C GLU A 129 11.71 -0.25 6.41
N THR A 130 11.84 -1.01 7.50
CA THR A 130 13.13 -1.47 8.02
C THR A 130 13.86 -2.35 7.02
N ILE A 131 13.16 -3.33 6.41
CA ILE A 131 13.72 -4.20 5.37
C ILE A 131 14.15 -3.36 4.16
N SER A 132 13.26 -2.49 3.70
CA SER A 132 13.49 -1.66 2.52
C SER A 132 14.70 -0.74 2.72
N TYR A 133 14.80 -0.10 3.89
CA TYR A 133 15.84 0.87 4.20
C TYR A 133 17.21 0.24 4.47
N HIS A 134 17.27 -0.78 5.34
CA HIS A 134 18.54 -1.35 5.81
C HIS A 134 19.08 -2.46 4.92
N PHE A 135 18.21 -3.23 4.25
CA PHE A 135 18.62 -4.40 3.48
C PHE A 135 18.53 -4.18 1.97
N LEU A 136 17.51 -3.46 1.51
CA LEU A 136 17.28 -3.24 0.07
C LEU A 136 17.81 -1.90 -0.43
N GLY A 137 18.25 -1.02 0.48
CA GLY A 137 18.83 0.28 0.14
C GLY A 137 17.82 1.30 -0.40
N PHE A 138 16.51 1.10 -0.18
CA PHE A 138 15.50 2.12 -0.49
C PHE A 138 15.58 3.25 0.53
N LYS A 139 16.26 4.32 0.12
CA LYS A 139 16.37 5.53 0.92
C LYS A 139 15.73 6.67 0.15
N ASN A 140 14.76 7.32 0.77
CA ASN A 140 14.26 8.60 0.27
C ASN A 140 15.43 9.59 0.30
N SER A 141 15.79 10.24 -0.80
CA SER A 141 16.99 11.10 -0.89
C SER A 141 16.95 12.30 0.06
N GLY A 142 15.76 12.71 0.54
CA GLY A 142 15.58 13.69 1.61
C GLY A 142 15.93 13.22 3.03
N PHE A 143 16.37 11.97 3.20
CA PHE A 143 16.56 11.32 4.52
C PHE A 143 17.56 11.97 5.47
N LYS A 144 18.54 12.74 4.97
CA LYS A 144 19.63 13.24 5.83
C LYS A 144 19.23 14.40 6.73
N THR A 145 18.13 15.08 6.43
CA THR A 145 17.71 16.29 7.16
C THR A 145 16.76 16.03 8.32
N TYR A 146 16.14 14.84 8.38
CA TYR A 146 15.13 14.53 9.39
C TYR A 146 15.53 13.30 10.22
N PRO A 147 15.30 13.31 11.54
CA PRO A 147 15.50 12.12 12.35
C PRO A 147 14.53 11.02 11.93
N GLY A 148 15.01 9.78 11.88
CA GLY A 148 14.18 8.61 11.66
C GLY A 148 13.34 8.28 12.90
N LEU A 149 12.48 7.27 12.79
CA LEU A 149 11.76 6.73 13.94
C LEU A 149 12.74 6.12 14.95
N PRO A 150 12.58 6.37 16.27
CA PRO A 150 13.54 5.95 17.29
C PRO A 150 13.85 4.45 17.35
N ILE A 151 12.93 3.60 16.89
CA ILE A 151 13.01 2.14 17.03
C ILE A 151 13.74 1.47 15.86
N CYS A 152 13.54 1.97 14.64
CA CYS A 152 14.03 1.33 13.40
C CYS A 152 15.06 2.16 12.63
N ASP A 153 15.24 3.44 13.00
CA ASP A 153 16.02 4.40 12.19
C ASP A 153 15.57 4.39 10.72
N CYS A 154 14.25 4.46 10.53
CA CYS A 154 13.58 4.43 9.23
C CYS A 154 12.56 5.58 9.15
N ILE A 155 12.01 5.87 7.95
CA ILE A 155 11.02 6.96 7.74
C ILE A 155 11.60 8.35 8.13
N HIS A 156 12.74 8.71 7.56
CA HIS A 156 13.40 10.01 7.75
C HIS A 156 12.69 11.14 7.00
N VAL A 157 11.56 11.60 7.53
CA VAL A 157 10.69 12.64 6.96
C VAL A 157 10.16 13.57 8.07
N PRO A 158 9.59 14.75 7.75
CA PRO A 158 8.96 15.62 8.74
C PRO A 158 7.93 14.90 9.61
N LEU A 159 7.74 15.40 10.84
CA LEU A 159 6.86 14.77 11.84
C LEU A 159 5.43 14.53 11.31
N PHE A 160 4.86 15.47 10.56
CA PHE A 160 3.51 15.30 10.00
C PHE A 160 3.42 14.11 9.04
N MET A 161 4.50 13.81 8.32
CA MET A 161 4.56 12.65 7.45
C MET A 161 4.69 11.37 8.24
N GLN A 162 5.51 11.34 9.30
CA GLN A 162 5.60 10.17 10.18
C GLN A 162 4.23 9.84 10.79
N ILE A 163 3.49 10.86 11.23
CA ILE A 163 2.11 10.70 11.73
C ILE A 163 1.21 10.13 10.63
N TYR A 164 1.29 10.66 9.40
CA TYR A 164 0.50 10.15 8.28
C TYR A 164 0.81 8.67 8.00
N TYR A 165 2.08 8.30 7.92
CA TYR A 165 2.52 6.91 7.75
C TYR A 165 1.86 5.97 8.76
N LEU A 166 1.84 6.34 10.03
CA LEU A 166 1.29 5.50 11.09
C LEU A 166 -0.24 5.48 11.13
N THR A 167 -0.91 6.50 10.60
CA THR A 167 -2.36 6.67 10.73
C THR A 167 -3.14 6.32 9.47
N ILE A 168 -2.49 6.28 8.28
CA ILE A 168 -3.22 6.13 7.03
C ILE A 168 -3.87 4.76 6.85
N GLY A 169 -3.26 3.68 7.32
CA GLY A 169 -3.86 2.34 7.31
C GLY A 169 -5.21 2.31 8.06
N PRO A 170 -5.25 2.72 9.35
CA PRO A 170 -6.49 2.83 10.12
C PRO A 170 -7.53 3.78 9.48
N ILE A 171 -7.11 4.94 9.00
CA ILE A 171 -8.00 5.91 8.33
C ILE A 171 -8.64 5.29 7.08
N TYR A 172 -7.82 4.69 6.22
CA TYR A 172 -8.29 4.01 5.01
C TYR A 172 -9.30 2.91 5.34
N TYR A 173 -9.02 2.09 6.36
CA TYR A 173 -9.95 1.06 6.80
C TYR A 173 -11.30 1.65 7.26
N MET A 174 -11.30 2.70 8.08
CA MET A 174 -12.55 3.38 8.47
C MET A 174 -13.32 3.91 7.25
N LEU A 175 -12.63 4.51 6.28
CA LEU A 175 -13.25 4.98 5.04
C LEU A 175 -13.88 3.84 4.24
N THR A 176 -13.24 2.66 4.21
CA THR A 176 -13.81 1.50 3.52
C THR A 176 -15.09 0.98 4.18
N ILE A 177 -15.20 1.04 5.52
CA ILE A 177 -16.45 0.74 6.24
C ILE A 177 -17.55 1.74 5.90
N LEU A 178 -17.21 3.04 5.86
CA LEU A 178 -18.16 4.09 5.50
C LEU A 178 -18.66 3.92 4.05
N LEU A 179 -17.74 3.62 3.13
CA LEU A 179 -18.06 3.32 1.73
C LEU A 179 -19.00 2.11 1.59
N ASP A 180 -18.76 1.05 2.37
CA ASP A 180 -19.65 -0.12 2.42
C ASP A 180 -21.05 0.22 2.93
N LYS A 181 -21.16 1.06 3.96
CA LYS A 181 -22.45 1.52 4.48
C LYS A 181 -23.20 2.40 3.49
N PHE A 182 -22.49 3.27 2.78
CA PHE A 182 -23.07 4.16 1.77
C PHE A 182 -23.68 3.36 0.61
N ILE A 183 -22.93 2.40 0.05
CA ILE A 183 -23.37 1.60 -1.11
C ILE A 183 -24.51 0.63 -0.75
N LYS A 184 -24.58 0.12 0.49
CA LYS A 184 -25.65 -0.79 0.92
C LYS A 184 -26.99 -0.09 1.24
N LYS A 185 -27.01 1.24 1.24
CA LYS A 185 -28.20 2.03 1.59
C LYS A 185 -29.11 2.30 0.38
N GLU A 186 -28.76 1.74 -0.78
CA GLU A 186 -29.56 1.65 -2.01
C GLU A 186 -30.09 0.22 -2.18
#